data_AF-A0A512L992-F1
#
_entry.id   AF-A0A512L992-F1
#
_cell.length_a   1.000
_cell.length_b   1.000
_cell.length_c   1.000
_cell.angle_alpha   90.00
_cell.angle_beta   90.00
_cell.angle_gamma   90.00
#
_symmetry.space_group_name_H-M   'P 1'
#
loop_
_entity.id
_entity.type
_entity.pdbx_description
1 polymer ?
#
loop_
_entity_poly.entity_id
_entity_poly.type
_entity_poly.pdbx_seq_one_letter_code
_entity_poly.pdbx_strand_id
1 'polypeptide(L)' 'MFGALAEFERSLIRERTMAGRKAARARGRKGAHPKKLSPKDLRTIKVLLKFGDVTIAQQFGISRSTIYRYAGRPS' A
#
# COMPACT_ATOMS: atom_id res chain seq x y z
N MET A 1 -9.03 -29.63 26.51
CA MET A 1 -9.30 -30.46 25.32
C MET A 1 -10.10 -29.72 24.23
N PHE A 2 -9.84 -28.43 23.96
CA PHE A 2 -10.55 -27.67 22.92
C PHE A 2 -9.63 -27.06 21.85
N GLY A 3 -8.31 -27.19 22.01
CA GLY A 3 -7.32 -26.59 21.10
C GLY A 3 -7.40 -27.15 19.68
N ALA A 4 -7.45 -28.47 19.54
CA ALA A 4 -7.51 -29.14 18.23
C ALA A 4 -8.75 -28.74 17.41
N LEU A 5 -9.91 -28.59 18.07
CA LEU A 5 -11.14 -28.14 17.41
C LEU A 5 -11.04 -26.66 17.00
N ALA A 6 -10.53 -25.80 17.88
CA ALA A 6 -10.34 -24.38 17.58
C ALA A 6 -9.36 -24.13 16.41
N GLU A 7 -8.31 -24.96 16.30
CA GLU A 7 -7.37 -24.91 15.18
C GLU A 7 -8.00 -25.37 13.87
N PHE A 8 -8.84 -26.41 13.92
CA PHE A 8 -9.61 -26.89 12.77
C PHE A 8 -10.60 -25.84 12.25
N GLU A 9 -11.35 -25.18 13.13
CA GLU A 9 -12.26 -24.10 12.72
C GLU A 9 -11.51 -22.92 12.10
N ARG A 10 -10.36 -22.55 12.66
CA ARG A 10 -9.51 -21.47 12.12
C ARG A 10 -8.98 -21.81 10.73
N SER A 11 -8.60 -23.07 10.49
CA SER A 11 -8.10 -23.49 9.18
C SER A 11 -9.20 -23.41 8.11
N LEU A 12 -10.43 -23.85 8.43
CA LEU A 12 -11.59 -23.72 7.54
C LEU A 12 -11.93 -22.26 7.20
N ILE A 13 -11.94 -21.37 8.21
CA ILE A 13 -12.18 -19.94 7.98
C ILE A 13 -11.11 -19.34 7.07
N ARG A 14 -9.85 -19.71 7.27
CA ARG A 14 -8.72 -19.26 6.46
C ARG A 14 -8.87 -19.73 5.01
N GLU A 15 -9.19 -20.99 4.80
CA GLU A 15 -9.38 -21.56 3.46
C GLU A 15 -10.49 -20.84 2.69
N ARG A 16 -11.65 -20.65 3.33
CA ARG A 16 -12.78 -19.89 2.75
C ARG A 16 -12.39 -18.45 2.42
N THR A 17 -11.66 -17.78 3.30
CA THR A 17 -11.17 -16.41 3.07
C THR A 17 -10.23 -16.34 1.88
N MET A 18 -9.34 -17.33 1.73
CA MET A 18 -8.40 -17.41 0.61
C MET A 18 -9.12 -17.67 -0.71
N ALA A 19 -10.08 -18.59 -0.73
CA ALA A 19 -10.94 -18.84 -1.89
C ALA A 19 -11.70 -17.57 -2.32
N GLY A 20 -12.29 -16.85 -1.36
CA GLY A 20 -12.96 -15.57 -1.62
C GLY A 20 -12.02 -14.49 -2.18
N ARG A 21 -10.80 -14.36 -1.63
CA ARG A 21 -9.77 -13.45 -2.15
C ARG A 21 -9.36 -13.81 -3.58
N LYS A 22 -9.18 -15.10 -3.89
CA LYS A 22 -8.84 -15.57 -5.24
C LYS A 22 -9.96 -15.22 -6.23
N ALA A 23 -11.21 -15.50 -5.88
CA ALA A 23 -12.36 -15.17 -6.72
C ALA A 23 -12.50 -13.65 -6.94
N ALA A 24 -12.27 -12.84 -5.90
CA ALA A 24 -12.28 -11.38 -6.03
C ALA A 24 -11.17 -10.86 -6.96
N ARG A 25 -9.96 -11.43 -6.88
CA ARG A 25 -8.84 -11.10 -7.78
C ARG A 25 -9.14 -11.49 -9.22
N ALA A 26 -9.74 -12.66 -9.46
CA ALA A 26 -10.17 -13.10 -10.79
C ALA A 26 -11.19 -12.13 -11.41
N ARG A 27 -12.04 -11.50 -10.58
CA ARG A 27 -12.95 -10.42 -10.99
C ARG A 27 -12.29 -9.03 -11.10
N GLY A 28 -10.96 -8.94 -11.01
CA GLY A 28 -10.21 -7.68 -11.17
C GLY A 28 -10.02 -6.86 -9.88
N ARG A 29 -10.46 -7.33 -8.71
CA ARG A 29 -10.25 -6.60 -7.44
C ARG A 29 -8.80 -6.76 -6.96
N LYS A 30 -8.02 -5.68 -6.98
CA LYS A 30 -6.61 -5.67 -6.52
C LYS A 30 -6.44 -5.85 -5.01
N GLY A 31 -7.35 -5.30 -4.19
CA GLY A 31 -7.31 -5.42 -2.72
C GLY A 31 -6.17 -4.67 -2.02
N ALA A 32 -5.48 -3.77 -2.72
CA ALA A 32 -4.42 -2.93 -2.14
C ALA A 32 -4.98 -1.61 -1.62
N HIS A 33 -4.28 -0.99 -0.67
CA HIS A 33 -4.57 0.38 -0.26
C HIS A 33 -4.42 1.31 -1.48
N PRO A 34 -5.39 2.21 -1.75
CA PRO A 34 -5.29 3.14 -2.87
C PRO A 34 -4.03 4.00 -2.75
N LYS A 35 -3.31 4.17 -3.86
CA LYS A 35 -2.15 5.08 -3.90
C LYS A 35 -2.67 6.51 -3.81
N LYS A 36 -2.20 7.26 -2.80
CA LYS A 36 -2.53 8.68 -2.64
C LYS A 36 -1.90 9.59 -3.70
N LEU A 37 -0.84 9.12 -4.36
CA LEU A 37 -0.10 9.86 -5.38
C LEU A 37 -0.34 9.28 -6.76
N SER A 38 -0.70 10.13 -7.71
CA SER A 38 -0.78 9.76 -9.12
C SER A 38 0.62 9.68 -9.74
N PRO A 39 0.78 9.03 -10.91
CA PRO A 39 2.05 9.03 -11.64
C PRO A 39 2.53 10.45 -12.01
N LYS A 40 1.62 11.41 -12.19
CA LYS A 40 1.95 12.81 -12.47
C LYS A 40 2.57 13.46 -11.22
N ASP A 41 1.94 13.26 -10.07
CA ASP A 41 2.45 13.79 -8.78
C ASP A 41 3.85 13.27 -8.49
N LEU A 42 4.09 11.98 -8.76
CA LEU A 42 5.41 11.38 -8.59
C LEU A 42 6.48 12.02 -9.48
N ARG A 43 6.13 12.43 -10.71
CA ARG A 43 7.07 13.16 -11.58
C ARG A 43 7.35 14.55 -11.04
N THR A 44 6.31 15.27 -10.62
CA THR A 44 6.44 16.61 -10.02
C THR A 44 7.31 16.57 -8.77
N ILE A 45 7.04 15.64 -7.85
CA ILE A 45 7.81 15.46 -6.61
C ILE A 45 9.30 15.19 -6.92
N LYS A 46 9.60 14.33 -7.90
CA LYS A 46 10.99 14.04 -8.29
C LYS A 46 11.73 15.25 -8.83
N VAL A 47 11.04 16.10 -9.60
CA VAL A 47 11.62 17.34 -10.13
C VAL A 47 11.87 18.34 -9.01
N LEU A 48 10.86 18.61 -8.18
CA LEU A 48 10.96 19.57 -7.08
C LEU A 48 12.03 19.19 -6.04
N LEU A 49 12.18 17.89 -5.77
CA LEU A 49 13.25 17.40 -4.88
C LEU A 49 14.65 17.67 -5.42
N LYS A 50 14.86 17.63 -6.75
CA LYS A 50 16.16 17.98 -7.34
C LYS A 50 16.52 19.44 -7.12
N PHE A 51 15.52 20.31 -7.01
CA PHE A 51 15.70 21.73 -6.71
C PHE A 51 15.78 22.03 -5.20
N GLY A 52 15.76 20.99 -4.34
CA GLY A 52 15.92 21.16 -2.90
C GLY A 52 14.68 21.68 -2.18
N ASP A 53 13.50 21.64 -2.80
CA ASP A 53 12.28 22.16 -2.17
C ASP A 53 11.82 21.25 -1.01
N VAL A 54 11.90 21.77 0.22
CA VAL A 54 11.51 21.07 1.44
C VAL A 54 10.02 21.15 1.75
N THR A 55 9.26 22.00 1.02
CA THR A 55 7.84 22.28 1.28
C THR A 55 6.89 21.32 0.57
N ILE A 56 7.42 20.48 -0.34
CA ILE A 56 6.67 19.50 -1.14
C ILE A 56 5.77 18.61 -0.27
N ALA A 57 6.26 18.20 0.92
CA ALA A 57 5.48 17.36 1.84
C ALA A 57 4.16 18.02 2.27
N GLN A 58 4.21 19.33 2.54
CA GLN A 58 3.04 20.10 2.97
C GLN A 58 2.09 20.32 1.79
N GLN A 59 2.63 20.66 0.61
CA GLN A 59 1.84 20.90 -0.60
C GLN A 59 1.01 19.67 -1.02
N PHE A 60 1.58 18.46 -0.89
CA PHE A 60 0.90 17.21 -1.23
C PHE A 60 0.15 16.57 -0.04
N GLY A 61 0.18 17.17 1.15
CA GLY A 61 -0.48 16.64 2.35
C GLY A 61 0.02 15.24 2.77
N ILE A 62 1.29 14.94 2.52
CA ILE A 62 1.90 13.63 2.82
C ILE A 62 3.16 13.78 3.66
N SER A 63 3.53 12.74 4.39
CA SER A 63 4.77 12.76 5.17
C SER A 63 6.01 12.82 4.28
N ARG A 64 7.08 13.46 4.77
CA ARG A 64 8.42 13.43 4.13
C ARG A 64 8.90 12.00 3.86
N SER A 65 8.60 11.07 4.77
CA SER A 65 8.92 9.65 4.60
C SER A 65 8.19 9.02 3.41
N THR A 66 6.97 9.46 3.09
CA THR A 66 6.24 9.01 1.89
C THR A 66 6.90 9.56 0.64
N ILE A 67 7.31 10.83 0.64
CA ILE A 67 8.06 11.43 -0.48
C ILE A 67 9.36 10.67 -0.78
N TYR A 68 10.22 10.47 0.23
CA TYR A 68 11.51 9.78 0.00
C TYR A 68 11.35 8.31 -0.40
N ARG A 69 10.28 7.64 0.04
CA ARG A 69 9.97 6.27 -0.39
C ARG A 69 9.73 6.16 -1.90
N TYR A 70 9.18 7.20 -2.51
CA TYR A 70 8.90 7.21 -3.95
C TYR A 70 10.02 7.85 -4.78
N ALA A 71 10.74 8.81 -4.22
CA ALA A 71 11.77 9.57 -4.94
C ALA A 71 13.19 9.03 -4.77
N GLY A 72 13.45 8.19 -3.76
CA GLY A 72 14.80 7.85 -3.32
C GLY A 72 15.29 8.86 -2.28
N ARG A 73 16.09 8.41 -1.32
CA ARG A 73 16.73 9.29 -0.34
C ARG A 73 17.83 10.07 -1.07
N PRO A 74 17.92 11.40 -0.93
CA PRO A 74 19.12 12.10 -1.36
C PRO A 74 20.29 11.58 -0.50
N SER A 75 21.32 11.07 -1.16
CA SER A 75 22.64 10.75 -0.58
C SER A 75 23.46 12.03 -0.46
#